data_AF-A0A418M4C9-F1
#
_entry.id   AF-A0A418M4C9-F1
#
_cell.length_a   1.000
_cell.length_b   1.000
_cell.length_c   1.000
_cell.angle_alpha   90.00
_cell.angle_beta   90.00
_cell.angle_gamma   90.00
#
_symmetry.space_group_name_H-M   'P 1'
#
loop_
_entity.id
_entity.type
_entity.pdbx_description
1 polymer ?
#
loop_
_entity_poly.entity_id
_entity_poly.type
_entity_poly.pdbx_seq_one_letter_code
_entity_poly.pdbx_strand_id
1 'polypeptide(L)' 'MELKYITASIVYSLLGVIILLICFVVIEKVAPENLWKKIVDEQNVALAILAAAFMIAVSIIISSAIHG' A
#
# COMPACT_ATOMS: atom_id res chain seq x y z
N MET A 1 5.76 14.54 27.71
CA MET A 1 6.67 13.52 27.18
C MET A 1 5.88 12.56 26.28
N GLU A 2 4.80 11.97 26.80
CA GLU A 2 3.84 11.11 26.07
C GLU A 2 3.26 11.69 24.76
N LEU A 3 2.83 12.96 24.76
CA LEU A 3 2.15 13.55 23.60
C LEU A 3 3.02 13.56 22.33
N LYS A 4 4.34 13.72 22.48
CA LYS A 4 5.28 13.76 21.34
C LYS A 4 5.34 12.41 20.63
N TYR A 5 5.29 11.30 21.38
CA TYR A 5 5.32 9.95 20.81
C TYR A 5 4.02 9.61 20.08
N ILE A 6 2.88 9.97 20.66
CA ILE A 6 1.57 9.78 20.03
C ILE A 6 1.49 10.55 18.70
N THR A 7 1.92 11.82 18.69
CA THR A 7 1.95 12.62 17.46
C THR A 7 2.87 12.02 16.41
N ALA A 8 4.07 11.57 16.80
CA ALA A 8 4.99 10.90 15.89
C ALA A 8 4.38 9.62 15.29
N SER A 9 3.79 8.74 16.11
CA SER A 9 3.15 7.50 15.64
C SER A 9 2.03 7.75 14.64
N ILE A 10 1.21 8.78 14.87
CA ILE A 10 0.13 9.17 13.94
C ILE A 10 0.71 9.68 12.62
N VAL A 11 1.74 10.53 12.67
CA VAL A 11 2.36 11.09 11.46
C VAL A 11 3.02 10.00 10.63
N TYR A 12 3.81 9.11 11.25
CA TYR A 12 4.50 8.04 10.52
C TYR A 12 3.54 6.95 9.99
N SER A 13 2.49 6.61 10.73
CA SER A 13 1.47 5.68 10.23
C SER A 13 0.70 6.26 9.03
N LEU A 14 0.32 7.54 9.10
CA LEU A 14 -0.35 8.22 7.99
C LEU A 14 0.56 8.35 6.77
N LEU A 15 1.84 8.67 6.99
CA LEU A 15 2.84 8.71 5.92
C LEU A 15 2.95 7.36 5.20
N GLY A 16 3.01 6.25 5.95
CA GLY A 16 3.06 4.91 5.37
C GLY A 16 1.82 4.59 4.52
N VAL A 17 0.62 4.97 4.98
CA VAL A 17 -0.62 4.81 4.21
C VAL A 17 -0.59 5.63 2.92
N ILE A 18 -0.12 6.87 2.97
CA ILE A 18 0.00 7.74 1.78
C ILE A 18 0.96 7.13 0.76
N ILE A 19 2.13 6.65 1.20
CA ILE A 19 3.11 6.01 0.30
C ILE A 19 2.52 4.75 -0.32
N LEU A 20 1.83 3.92 0.46
CA LEU A 20 1.16 2.71 -0.05
C LEU A 20 0.13 3.05 -1.14
N LEU A 21 -0.70 4.06 -0.92
CA LEU A 21 -1.68 4.53 -1.90
C LEU A 21 -1.02 5.03 -3.18
N ILE A 22 0.07 5.78 -3.07
CA ILE A 22 0.84 6.25 -4.23
C ILE A 22 1.39 5.05 -5.01
N CYS A 23 2.00 4.07 -4.34
CA CYS A 23 2.50 2.86 -4.99
C CYS A 23 1.39 2.09 -5.72
N PHE A 24 0.21 1.96 -5.09
CA PHE A 24 -0.93 1.31 -5.71
C PHE A 24 -1.39 2.03 -6.99
N VAL A 25 -1.53 3.36 -6.93
CA VAL A 25 -1.93 4.19 -8.09
C VAL A 25 -0.89 4.10 -9.21
N VAL A 26 0.40 4.08 -8.87
CA VAL A 26 1.48 3.91 -9.86
C VAL A 26 1.34 2.57 -10.57
N ILE A 27 1.12 1.48 -9.83
CA ILE A 27 0.92 0.17 -10.44
C ILE A 27 -0.34 0.11 -11.29
N GLU A 28 -1.45 0.68 -10.81
CA GLU A 28 -2.69 0.73 -11.58
C GLU A 28 -2.50 1.42 -12.93
N LYS A 29 -1.68 2.49 -12.97
CA LYS A 29 -1.35 3.19 -14.22
C LYS A 29 -0.35 2.45 -15.11
N VAL A 30 0.59 1.71 -14.52
CA VAL A 30 1.60 0.94 -15.27
C VAL A 30 1.02 -0.36 -15.81
N ALA A 31 0.04 -0.93 -15.12
CA ALA A 31 -0.63 -2.14 -15.56
C ALA A 31 -1.32 -1.89 -16.92
N PRO A 32 -1.10 -2.77 -17.91
CA PRO A 32 -1.65 -2.59 -19.27
C PRO A 32 -3.18 -2.67 -19.31
N GLU A 33 -3.78 -3.27 -18.29
CA GLU A 33 -5.22 -3.39 -18.15
C GLU A 33 -5.70 -2.86 -16.81
N ASN A 34 -6.97 -2.46 -16.76
CA ASN A 34 -7.59 -1.95 -15.55
C ASN A 34 -7.70 -3.08 -14.51
N LEU A 35 -6.79 -3.04 -13.53
CA LEU A 35 -6.73 -3.99 -12.41
C LEU A 35 -8.05 -4.02 -11.63
N TRP A 36 -8.67 -2.86 -11.42
CA TRP A 36 -9.94 -2.76 -10.72
C TRP A 36 -11.03 -3.54 -11.44
N LYS A 37 -11.18 -3.34 -12.74
CA LYS A 37 -12.15 -4.09 -13.56
C LYS A 37 -11.92 -5.60 -13.47
N LYS A 38 -10.66 -6.05 -13.62
CA LYS A 38 -10.34 -7.48 -13.55
C LYS A 38 -10.62 -8.09 -12.17
N ILE A 39 -10.35 -7.36 -11.09
CA ILE A 39 -10.53 -7.86 -9.73
C ILE A 39 -11.99 -7.82 -9.31
N VAL A 40 -12.69 -6.71 -9.57
CA VAL A 40 -14.04 -6.45 -9.05
C VAL A 40 -15.11 -7.00 -9.99
N ASP A 41 -15.02 -6.71 -11.30
CA ASP A 41 -16.07 -7.07 -12.26
C ASP A 41 -15.88 -8.50 -12.78
N GLU A 42 -14.65 -8.86 -13.13
CA GLU A 42 -14.31 -10.20 -13.67
C GLU A 42 -13.95 -11.22 -12.58
N GLN A 43 -13.91 -10.79 -11.31
CA GLN A 43 -13.58 -11.63 -10.15
C GLN A 43 -12.29 -12.45 -10.31
N ASN A 44 -11.27 -11.86 -10.93
CA ASN A 44 -10.00 -12.54 -11.11
C ASN A 44 -9.22 -12.64 -9.79
N VAL A 45 -9.41 -13.76 -9.10
CA VAL A 45 -8.79 -14.05 -7.79
C VAL A 45 -7.26 -14.07 -7.89
N ALA A 46 -6.69 -14.52 -9.02
CA ALA A 46 -5.23 -14.55 -9.18
C ALA A 46 -4.64 -13.14 -9.17
N LEU A 47 -5.28 -12.17 -9.85
CA LEU A 47 -4.89 -10.77 -9.80
C LEU A 47 -5.13 -10.14 -8.42
N ALA A 48 -6.21 -10.51 -7.74
CA ALA A 48 -6.47 -10.05 -6.38
C ALA A 48 -5.37 -10.51 -5.39
N ILE A 49 -4.95 -11.77 -5.48
CA ILE A 49 -3.85 -12.32 -4.67
C ILE A 49 -2.54 -11.63 -5.00
N LEU A 50 -2.24 -11.40 -6.29
CA LEU A 50 -1.04 -10.69 -6.72
C LEU A 50 -1.01 -9.26 -6.15
N ALA A 51 -2.13 -8.53 -6.24
CA ALA A 51 -2.26 -7.19 -5.70
C ALA A 51 -2.08 -7.18 -4.18
N ALA A 52 -2.70 -8.12 -3.46
CA ALA A 52 -2.54 -8.26 -2.02
C ALA A 52 -1.08 -8.56 -1.62
N ALA A 53 -0.42 -9.49 -2.31
CA ALA A 53 0.98 -9.83 -2.08
C ALA A 53 1.90 -8.62 -2.32
N PHE A 54 1.63 -7.84 -3.37
CA PHE A 54 2.36 -6.60 -3.65
C PHE A 54 2.17 -5.56 -2.53
N MET A 55 0.93 -5.33 -2.09
CA MET A 55 0.63 -4.39 -0.99
C MET A 55 1.35 -4.80 0.31
N ILE A 56 1.40 -6.09 0.62
CA ILE A 56 2.16 -6.61 1.77
C ILE A 56 3.65 -6.34 1.61
N ALA A 57 4.23 -6.65 0.45
CA ALA A 57 5.67 -6.43 0.20
C ALA A 57 6.05 -4.95 0.36
N VAL A 58 5.27 -4.02 -0.19
CA VAL A 58 5.49 -2.57 -0.04
C VAL A 58 5.33 -2.13 1.41
N SER A 59 4.32 -2.63 2.12
CA SER A 59 4.11 -2.32 3.54
C SER A 59 5.32 -2.72 4.40
N ILE A 60 5.92 -3.87 4.11
CA ILE A 60 7.14 -4.33 4.80
C ILE A 60 8.31 -3.38 4.52
N ILE A 61 8.53 -3.00 3.25
CA ILE A 61 9.61 -2.05 2.88
C ILE A 61 9.43 -0.71 3.61
N ILE A 62 8.20 -0.18 3.65
CA ILE A 62 7.89 1.06 4.38
C ILE A 62 8.16 0.89 5.88
N SER A 63 7.73 -0.22 6.48
CA SER A 63 7.97 -0.52 7.90
C SER A 63 9.47 -0.55 8.21
N SER A 64 10.27 -1.19 7.35
CA SER A 64 11.72 -1.22 7.49
C SER A 64 12.38 0.15 7.30
N ALA A 65 11.84 1.00 6.41
CA ALA A 65 12.37 2.34 6.19
C ALA A 65 12.07 3.31 7.34
N ILE A 66 10.93 3.15 8.02
CA ILE A 66 10.52 4.01 9.16
C ILE A 66 11.28 3.64 10.45
N HIS A 67 11.56 2.34 10.66
CA HIS A 67 12.22 1.83 11.86
C HIS A 67 13.71 1.50 11.66
N GLY A 68 14.29 1.96 10.55
CA GLY A 68 15.71 1.78 10.20
C GLY A 68 16.66 2.73 10.93
#